data_AF-A0A2W6YH04-F1
#
_entry.id   AF-A0A2W6YH04-F1
#
_cell.length_a   1.000
_cell.length_b   1.000
_cell.length_c   1.000
_cell.angle_alpha   90.00
_cell.angle_beta   90.00
_cell.angle_gamma   90.00
#
_symmetry.space_group_name_H-M   'P 1'
#
loop_
_entity.id
_entity.type
_entity.pdbx_description
1 polymer ?
#
loop_
_entity_poly.entity_id
_entity_poly.type
_entity_poly.pdbx_seq_one_letter_code
_entity_poly.pdbx_strand_id
1 'polypeptide(L)'
;MGGGGAPGAPINEEELSSQERLGLSAFRMRLSDSYKGAKSDRAYAGAEWGGGDGDRPRLHRDERAVVRGAPILPEPEDGPAPAPEARRLSGRVAVGIVLVSGPGRLAMSSSQKQKIIAEIQNGLSYLGGAAPARDVTFVYDIKEPQIALPDTTGEPPAGSGIDAQYEFYERPWRDGALAAMGFQPGGNGIRSYIRQIKAEKRAQAAYCCFFTHYRLYHFAYCSGSYLTMSYENDGWGVDNLDRVFAHETGHVFGAPDEYAESGCNCGGSWGFFGRPNLNCENCADGGGVSCIMKRNSWDMCSETPFHLGYVTNVA
;
A
#
# COMPACT_ATOMS: atom_id res chain seq x y z
N MET A 1 -2.14 13.14 -42.10
CA MET A 1 -0.71 13.27 -41.73
C MET A 1 -0.68 13.26 -40.21
N GLY A 2 -0.39 12.18 -39.50
CA GLY A 2 0.78 11.32 -39.65
C GLY A 2 1.79 11.68 -38.56
N GLY A 3 1.39 11.57 -37.28
CA GLY A 3 2.26 11.77 -36.11
C GLY A 3 2.60 10.43 -35.48
N GLY A 4 3.24 9.54 -36.25
CA GLY A 4 3.82 8.31 -35.72
C GLY A 4 5.01 8.69 -34.87
N GLY A 5 4.82 8.78 -33.55
CA GLY A 5 5.93 8.85 -32.61
C GLY A 5 6.87 7.68 -32.85
N ALA A 6 8.15 7.96 -33.05
CA ALA A 6 9.15 6.93 -33.23
C ALA A 6 9.07 5.93 -32.06
N PRO A 7 9.15 4.60 -32.32
CA PRO A 7 9.26 3.64 -31.23
C PRO A 7 10.50 4.02 -30.40
N GLY A 8 10.30 4.25 -29.11
CA GLY A 8 11.39 4.52 -28.18
C GLY A 8 12.46 3.45 -28.33
N ALA A 9 13.73 3.84 -28.21
CA ALA A 9 14.85 2.91 -28.29
C ALA A 9 14.58 1.68 -27.39
N PRO A 10 14.87 0.45 -27.85
CA PRO A 10 14.66 -0.74 -27.05
C PRO A 10 15.43 -0.62 -25.73
N ILE A 11 14.78 -1.00 -24.62
CA ILE A 11 15.41 -0.99 -23.30
C ILE A 11 16.61 -1.96 -23.36
N ASN A 12 17.81 -1.47 -23.02
CA ASN A 12 18.97 -2.33 -22.87
C ASN A 12 18.85 -3.10 -21.54
N GLU A 13 18.31 -4.31 -21.60
CA GLU A 13 18.07 -5.14 -20.41
C GLU A 13 19.33 -5.63 -19.71
N GLU A 14 20.46 -5.68 -20.42
CA GLU A 14 21.73 -6.15 -19.87
C GLU A 14 22.30 -5.15 -18.86
N GLU A 15 22.03 -3.86 -19.06
CA GLU A 15 22.47 -2.76 -18.18
C GLU A 15 21.56 -2.54 -16.97
N LEU A 16 20.38 -3.18 -16.93
CA LEU A 16 19.46 -3.06 -15.81
C LEU A 16 20.05 -3.71 -14.55
N SER A 17 19.93 -3.02 -13.42
CA SER A 17 20.14 -3.61 -12.11
C SER A 17 19.19 -4.80 -11.87
N SER A 18 19.49 -5.64 -10.88
CA SER A 18 18.60 -6.74 -10.48
C SER A 18 17.18 -6.25 -10.14
N GLN A 19 17.09 -5.08 -9.49
CA GLN A 19 15.84 -4.44 -9.11
C GLN A 19 15.03 -3.97 -10.32
N GLU A 20 15.68 -3.35 -11.29
CA GLU A 20 15.03 -2.89 -12.52
C GLU A 20 14.57 -4.07 -13.38
N ARG A 21 15.38 -5.15 -13.46
CA ARG A 21 14.96 -6.39 -14.12
C ARG A 21 13.74 -7.00 -13.46
N LEU A 22 13.68 -7.02 -12.13
CA LEU A 22 12.52 -7.52 -11.41
C LEU A 22 11.28 -6.66 -11.68
N GLY A 23 11.42 -5.34 -11.67
CA GLY A 23 10.34 -4.40 -12.02
C GLY A 23 9.83 -4.57 -13.45
N LEU A 24 10.73 -4.72 -14.43
CA LEU A 24 10.39 -4.97 -15.83
C LEU A 24 9.72 -6.35 -16.01
N SER A 25 10.23 -7.36 -15.32
CA SER A 25 9.66 -8.71 -15.33
C SER A 25 8.24 -8.74 -14.76
N ALA A 26 7.97 -7.98 -13.69
CA ALA A 26 6.63 -7.80 -13.14
C ALA A 26 5.70 -7.04 -14.12
N PHE A 27 6.22 -6.01 -14.79
CA PHE A 27 5.46 -5.30 -15.82
C PHE A 27 5.07 -6.23 -16.98
N ARG A 28 6.00 -7.07 -17.45
CA ARG A 28 5.72 -8.09 -18.48
C ARG A 28 4.70 -9.11 -18.03
N MET A 29 4.77 -9.55 -16.76
CA MET A 29 3.74 -10.42 -16.18
C MET A 29 2.36 -9.77 -16.29
N ARG A 30 2.20 -8.48 -15.98
CA ARG A 30 0.90 -7.79 -16.12
C ARG A 30 0.33 -7.81 -17.54
N LEU A 31 1.20 -7.87 -18.55
CA LEU A 31 0.80 -7.92 -19.95
C LEU A 31 0.41 -9.32 -20.42
N SER A 32 0.73 -10.38 -19.64
CA SER A 32 0.44 -11.76 -20.02
C SER A 32 -1.05 -12.07 -19.93
N ASP A 33 -1.50 -13.01 -20.74
CA ASP A 33 -2.89 -13.47 -20.71
C ASP A 33 -3.20 -14.25 -19.44
N SER A 34 -2.21 -14.93 -18.86
CA SER A 34 -2.36 -15.60 -17.56
C SER A 34 -2.65 -14.62 -16.44
N TYR A 35 -1.96 -13.46 -16.41
CA TYR A 35 -2.24 -12.44 -15.41
C TYR A 35 -3.62 -11.83 -15.63
N LYS A 36 -3.95 -11.44 -16.86
CA LYS A 36 -5.28 -10.89 -17.19
C LYS A 36 -6.41 -11.87 -16.82
N GLY A 37 -6.25 -13.15 -17.15
CA GLY A 37 -7.16 -14.23 -16.75
C GLY A 37 -7.31 -14.29 -15.24
N ALA A 38 -6.21 -14.33 -14.49
CA ALA A 38 -6.25 -14.31 -13.02
C ALA A 38 -6.94 -13.06 -12.45
N LYS A 39 -6.83 -11.88 -13.10
CA LYS A 39 -7.54 -10.67 -12.68
C LYS A 39 -9.04 -10.72 -12.97
N SER A 40 -9.45 -11.36 -14.07
CA SER A 40 -10.85 -11.58 -14.43
C SER A 40 -11.50 -12.65 -13.55
N ASP A 41 -10.76 -13.71 -13.22
CA ASP A 41 -11.23 -14.87 -12.47
C ASP A 41 -10.89 -14.78 -10.97
N ARG A 42 -10.45 -13.61 -10.49
CA ARG A 42 -9.95 -13.47 -9.12
C ARG A 42 -11.02 -13.90 -8.12
N ALA A 43 -10.58 -14.60 -7.09
CA ALA A 43 -11.45 -14.97 -5.98
C ALA A 43 -12.12 -13.72 -5.40
N TYR A 44 -13.41 -13.84 -5.08
CA TYR A 44 -14.21 -12.76 -4.48
C TYR A 44 -14.28 -11.50 -5.36
N ALA A 45 -14.19 -11.63 -6.69
CA ALA A 45 -14.47 -10.55 -7.62
C ALA A 45 -15.88 -9.95 -7.36
N GLY A 46 -15.97 -8.63 -7.21
CA GLY A 46 -17.22 -7.93 -6.87
C GLY A 46 -17.68 -8.10 -5.41
N ALA A 47 -16.99 -8.91 -4.60
CA ALA A 47 -17.22 -8.91 -3.16
C ALA A 47 -16.57 -7.69 -2.52
N GLU A 48 -17.27 -7.17 -1.52
CA GLU A 48 -16.81 -6.11 -0.63
C GLU A 48 -16.28 -6.74 0.68
N TRP A 49 -15.22 -6.14 1.25
CA TRP A 49 -14.74 -6.52 2.58
C TRP A 49 -15.81 -6.34 3.64
N GLY A 50 -15.85 -7.20 4.67
CA GLY A 50 -16.71 -7.02 5.86
C GLY A 50 -18.21 -7.30 5.66
N GLY A 51 -18.67 -7.60 4.44
CA GLY A 51 -20.05 -8.06 4.22
C GLY A 51 -20.23 -9.50 4.68
N GLY A 52 -21.02 -9.72 5.73
CA GLY A 52 -21.38 -11.03 6.23
C GLY A 52 -22.37 -11.72 5.31
N ASP A 53 -21.88 -12.58 4.41
CA ASP A 53 -22.59 -13.75 3.87
C ASP A 53 -21.64 -14.60 3.00
N GLY A 54 -21.52 -15.90 3.31
CA GLY A 54 -20.89 -16.95 2.47
C GLY A 54 -19.43 -17.34 2.78
N ASP A 55 -18.87 -18.20 1.91
CA ASP A 55 -17.51 -18.82 1.87
C ASP A 55 -16.33 -17.83 1.80
N ARG A 56 -16.52 -16.58 2.25
CA ARG A 56 -15.48 -15.55 2.27
C ARG A 56 -14.45 -15.88 3.35
N PRO A 57 -13.15 -15.58 3.13
CA PRO A 57 -12.15 -15.74 4.16
C PRO A 57 -12.56 -14.83 5.31
N ARG A 58 -12.65 -15.40 6.51
CA ARG A 58 -12.81 -14.60 7.72
C ARG A 58 -11.58 -13.74 7.84
N LEU A 59 -11.78 -12.43 7.91
CA LEU A 59 -10.66 -11.54 8.15
C LEU A 59 -10.07 -11.87 9.52
N HIS A 60 -8.78 -11.67 9.75
CA HIS A 60 -8.18 -11.66 11.10
C HIS A 60 -8.95 -10.73 12.07
N ARG A 61 -9.69 -9.76 11.50
CA ARG A 61 -10.65 -8.86 12.14
C ARG A 61 -11.92 -9.54 12.68
N ASP A 62 -12.37 -10.65 12.10
CA ASP A 62 -13.58 -11.37 12.53
C ASP A 62 -13.35 -12.18 13.82
N GLU A 63 -12.09 -12.40 14.20
CA GLU A 63 -11.72 -12.99 15.50
C GLU A 63 -11.44 -11.92 16.58
N ARG A 64 -11.14 -10.67 16.20
CA ARG A 64 -10.84 -9.56 17.12
C ARG A 64 -11.39 -8.23 16.54
N ALA A 65 -12.50 -7.78 17.11
CA ALA A 65 -13.28 -6.60 16.72
C ALA A 65 -12.46 -5.40 16.24
N VAL A 66 -12.86 -4.86 15.07
CA VAL A 66 -12.64 -3.48 14.59
C VAL A 66 -11.23 -2.93 14.84
N VAL A 67 -10.32 -3.21 13.91
CA VAL A 67 -9.01 -2.58 13.90
C VAL A 67 -9.12 -1.30 13.06
N ARG A 68 -9.07 -0.13 13.72
CA ARG A 68 -8.71 1.13 13.04
C ARG A 68 -7.34 0.94 12.39
N GLY A 69 -7.10 1.55 11.22
CA GLY A 69 -5.76 1.60 10.62
C GLY A 69 -4.70 1.94 11.66
N ALA A 70 -3.50 1.38 11.53
CA ALA A 70 -2.43 1.52 12.53
C ALA A 70 -2.31 3.01 12.91
N PRO A 71 -2.51 3.36 14.20
CA PRO A 71 -2.44 4.76 14.59
C PRO A 71 -1.08 5.34 14.22
N ILE A 72 -1.10 6.58 13.73
CA ILE A 72 0.12 7.32 13.48
C ILE A 72 0.75 7.56 14.85
N LEU A 73 1.77 6.77 15.19
CA LEU A 73 2.50 6.94 16.43
C LEU A 73 3.03 8.37 16.50
N PRO A 74 2.78 9.12 17.59
CA PRO A 74 3.31 10.47 17.74
C PRO A 74 4.85 10.43 17.66
N GLU A 75 5.41 11.34 16.88
CA GLU A 75 6.85 11.38 16.64
C GLU A 75 7.60 11.75 17.93
N PRO A 76 8.71 11.08 18.27
CA PRO A 76 9.59 11.56 19.32
C PRO A 76 10.20 12.91 18.91
N GLU A 77 10.10 13.92 19.79
CA GLU A 77 10.53 15.32 19.51
C GLU A 77 12.01 15.44 19.12
N ASP A 78 12.86 14.50 19.53
CA ASP A 78 14.30 14.50 19.28
C ASP A 78 14.74 13.61 18.09
N GLY A 79 13.80 13.17 17.24
CA GLY A 79 14.10 12.39 16.03
C GLY A 79 14.63 13.24 14.87
N PRO A 80 15.33 12.63 13.88
CA PRO A 80 15.50 13.29 12.58
C PRO A 80 14.14 13.75 12.05
N ALA A 81 14.14 14.86 11.30
CA ALA A 81 12.94 15.49 10.74
C ALA A 81 11.91 14.47 10.21
N PRO A 82 10.60 14.77 10.24
CA PRO A 82 9.58 13.87 9.71
C PRO A 82 9.89 13.39 8.29
N ALA A 83 9.31 12.25 7.89
CA ALA A 83 9.31 11.90 6.47
C ALA A 83 8.67 13.06 5.70
N PRO A 84 9.12 13.37 4.48
CA PRO A 84 8.45 14.37 3.66
C PRO A 84 7.00 13.92 3.47
N GLU A 85 6.06 14.67 4.06
CA GLU A 85 4.65 14.29 4.06
C GLU A 85 4.16 14.15 2.61
N ALA A 86 3.56 13.00 2.30
CA ALA A 86 2.95 12.70 1.01
C ALA A 86 1.58 13.39 0.95
N ARG A 87 1.58 14.73 0.86
CA ARG A 87 0.34 15.53 0.99
C ARG A 87 -0.59 15.44 -0.20
N ARG A 88 -0.07 15.11 -1.38
CA ARG A 88 -0.81 15.14 -2.65
C ARG A 88 -0.29 14.05 -3.59
N LEU A 89 -1.20 13.24 -4.11
CA LEU A 89 -0.88 12.24 -5.11
C LEU A 89 -0.82 12.91 -6.49
N SER A 90 0.32 13.53 -6.77
CA SER A 90 0.59 14.27 -8.03
C SER A 90 2.07 14.25 -8.36
N GLY A 91 2.39 14.42 -9.65
CA GLY A 91 3.76 14.43 -10.14
C GLY A 91 4.42 13.05 -10.06
N ARG A 92 5.75 13.07 -9.92
CA ARG A 92 6.55 11.86 -9.74
C ARG A 92 6.52 11.45 -8.28
N VAL A 93 6.06 10.23 -8.01
CA VAL A 93 5.93 9.65 -6.68
C VAL A 93 6.87 8.46 -6.56
N ALA A 94 7.80 8.52 -5.60
CA ALA A 94 8.70 7.41 -5.32
C ALA A 94 8.06 6.41 -4.35
N VAL A 95 8.09 5.13 -4.71
CA VAL A 95 7.56 4.04 -3.88
C VAL A 95 8.70 3.07 -3.57
N GLY A 96 9.10 3.02 -2.31
CA GLY A 96 10.06 2.05 -1.81
C GLY A 96 9.36 0.73 -1.51
N ILE A 97 9.60 -0.31 -2.29
CA ILE A 97 9.02 -1.65 -2.12
C ILE A 97 10.03 -2.51 -1.37
N VAL A 98 9.73 -2.90 -0.14
CA VAL A 98 10.61 -3.72 0.71
C VAL A 98 10.02 -5.12 0.87
N LEU A 99 10.62 -6.10 0.19
CA LEU A 99 10.21 -7.50 0.19
C LEU A 99 11.00 -8.27 1.24
N VAL A 100 10.47 -8.34 2.46
CA VAL A 100 11.16 -8.95 3.61
C VAL A 100 11.08 -10.46 3.53
N SER A 101 12.23 -11.11 3.45
CA SER A 101 12.32 -12.58 3.46
C SER A 101 13.00 -13.08 4.72
N GLY A 102 12.36 -14.02 5.39
CA GLY A 102 12.89 -14.69 6.57
C GLY A 102 13.34 -16.14 6.31
N PRO A 103 13.65 -16.90 7.37
CA PRO A 103 13.98 -18.32 7.25
C PRO A 103 12.75 -19.21 6.99
N GLY A 104 12.98 -20.38 6.36
CA GLY A 104 11.97 -21.42 6.23
C GLY A 104 10.68 -20.94 5.53
N ARG A 105 9.53 -21.10 6.18
CA ARG A 105 8.21 -20.66 5.66
C ARG A 105 8.10 -19.14 5.44
N LEU A 106 9.00 -18.36 6.03
CA LEU A 106 9.03 -16.90 5.91
C LEU A 106 9.81 -16.44 4.68
N ALA A 107 10.46 -17.36 3.96
CA ALA A 107 11.22 -17.06 2.76
C ALA A 107 10.28 -16.69 1.61
N MET A 108 10.55 -15.57 0.95
CA MET A 108 9.77 -15.14 -0.21
C MET A 108 10.44 -15.65 -1.50
N SER A 109 9.71 -16.45 -2.28
CA SER A 109 10.21 -16.95 -3.57
C SER A 109 10.25 -15.86 -4.64
N SER A 110 11.07 -16.04 -5.68
CA SER A 110 11.14 -15.09 -6.80
C SER A 110 9.79 -14.86 -7.49
N SER A 111 8.96 -15.91 -7.57
CA SER A 111 7.60 -15.80 -8.15
C SER A 111 6.68 -14.93 -7.31
N GLN A 112 6.73 -15.07 -5.98
CA GLN A 112 5.97 -14.23 -5.04
C GLN A 112 6.41 -12.77 -5.14
N LYS A 113 7.73 -12.52 -5.17
CA LYS A 113 8.29 -11.17 -5.32
C LYS A 113 7.83 -10.49 -6.61
N GLN A 114 7.92 -11.21 -7.74
CA GLN A 114 7.45 -10.71 -9.03
C GLN A 114 5.94 -10.44 -9.02
N LYS A 115 5.15 -11.34 -8.42
CA LYS A 115 3.70 -11.19 -8.31
C LYS A 115 3.33 -9.97 -7.47
N ILE A 116 3.93 -9.78 -6.30
CA ILE A 116 3.72 -8.60 -5.44
C ILE A 116 3.96 -7.32 -6.25
N ILE A 117 5.10 -7.23 -6.95
CA ILE A 117 5.42 -6.02 -7.72
C ILE A 117 4.42 -5.80 -8.86
N ALA A 118 3.95 -6.87 -9.52
CA ALA A 118 2.93 -6.77 -10.54
C ALA A 118 1.59 -6.24 -9.98
N GLU A 119 1.18 -6.71 -8.79
CA GLU A 119 -0.01 -6.24 -8.09
C GLU A 119 0.11 -4.77 -7.66
N ILE A 120 1.24 -4.37 -7.08
CA ILE A 120 1.54 -2.97 -6.74
C ILE A 120 1.45 -2.09 -7.98
N GLN A 121 2.13 -2.48 -9.06
CA GLN A 121 2.10 -1.73 -10.30
C GLN A 121 0.68 -1.64 -10.87
N ASN A 122 -0.15 -2.68 -10.73
CA ASN A 122 -1.54 -2.65 -11.17
C ASN A 122 -2.40 -1.67 -10.36
N GLY A 123 -2.35 -1.76 -9.02
CA GLY A 123 -3.12 -0.87 -8.14
C GLY A 123 -2.71 0.60 -8.28
N LEU A 124 -1.41 0.85 -8.41
CA LEU A 124 -0.91 2.21 -8.66
C LEU A 124 -1.25 2.72 -10.06
N SER A 125 -1.32 1.84 -11.07
CA SER A 125 -1.79 2.25 -12.40
C SER A 125 -3.25 2.70 -12.37
N TYR A 126 -4.09 2.05 -11.56
CA TYR A 126 -5.48 2.49 -11.34
C TYR A 126 -5.52 3.89 -10.71
N LEU A 127 -4.82 4.11 -9.59
CA LEU A 127 -4.79 5.42 -8.93
C LEU A 127 -4.26 6.51 -9.88
N GLY A 128 -3.12 6.27 -10.54
CA GLY A 128 -2.55 7.22 -11.49
C GLY A 128 -3.47 7.49 -12.69
N GLY A 129 -4.20 6.48 -13.17
CA GLY A 129 -5.17 6.60 -14.25
C GLY A 129 -6.45 7.33 -13.86
N ALA A 130 -6.83 7.29 -12.58
CA ALA A 130 -7.97 8.01 -12.02
C ALA A 130 -7.71 9.51 -11.81
N ALA A 131 -6.44 9.94 -11.81
CA ALA A 131 -6.09 11.36 -11.70
C ALA A 131 -6.56 12.15 -12.94
N PRO A 132 -7.49 13.12 -12.81
CA PRO A 132 -8.05 13.85 -13.95
C PRO A 132 -7.01 14.62 -14.75
N ALA A 133 -6.00 15.19 -14.08
CA ALA A 133 -4.89 15.89 -14.72
C ALA A 133 -3.92 14.96 -15.48
N ARG A 134 -3.97 13.64 -15.22
CA ARG A 134 -3.02 12.64 -15.73
C ARG A 134 -1.56 13.00 -15.42
N ASP A 135 -1.34 13.61 -14.26
CA ASP A 135 -0.06 14.16 -13.81
C ASP A 135 0.69 13.24 -12.84
N VAL A 136 0.21 12.00 -12.62
CA VAL A 136 0.81 11.05 -11.68
C VAL A 136 1.72 10.07 -12.41
N THR A 137 2.95 9.92 -11.94
CA THR A 137 3.88 8.89 -12.39
C THR A 137 4.55 8.24 -11.18
N PHE A 138 4.56 6.92 -11.14
CA PHE A 138 5.24 6.17 -10.08
C PHE A 138 6.63 5.76 -10.52
N VAL A 139 7.58 5.86 -9.59
CA VAL A 139 8.94 5.34 -9.74
C VAL A 139 9.28 4.49 -8.53
N TYR A 140 9.96 3.37 -8.77
CA TYR A 140 10.14 2.34 -7.75
C TYR A 140 11.59 2.27 -7.27
N ASP A 141 11.75 1.98 -5.99
CA ASP A 141 12.99 1.45 -5.40
C ASP A 141 12.65 0.12 -4.76
N ILE A 142 13.27 -0.98 -5.21
CA ILE A 142 12.89 -2.33 -4.77
C ILE A 142 14.02 -2.89 -3.90
N LYS A 143 13.73 -3.23 -2.65
CA LYS A 143 14.67 -3.84 -1.71
C LYS A 143 14.20 -5.25 -1.36
N GLU A 144 15.13 -6.19 -1.26
CA GLU A 144 14.84 -7.59 -0.94
C GLU A 144 15.63 -8.07 0.28
N PRO A 145 15.51 -7.41 1.45
CA PRO A 145 16.31 -7.78 2.62
C PRO A 145 16.03 -9.23 3.03
N GLN A 146 17.11 -9.96 3.24
CA GLN A 146 17.09 -11.31 3.81
C GLN A 146 17.49 -11.20 5.28
N ILE A 147 16.65 -11.68 6.18
CA ILE A 147 16.90 -11.62 7.62
C ILE A 147 16.82 -13.02 8.23
N ALA A 148 17.63 -13.27 9.27
CA ALA A 148 17.70 -14.57 9.95
C ALA A 148 16.76 -14.67 11.17
N LEU A 149 15.90 -13.67 11.39
CA LEU A 149 15.03 -13.60 12.55
C LEU A 149 13.87 -14.59 12.41
N PRO A 150 13.53 -15.38 13.45
CA PRO A 150 12.34 -16.21 13.43
C PRO A 150 11.07 -15.36 13.50
N ASP A 151 9.92 -15.98 13.24
CA ASP A 151 8.62 -15.33 13.43
C ASP A 151 8.38 -14.99 14.90
N THR A 152 7.60 -13.94 15.16
CA THR A 152 7.20 -13.57 16.51
C THR A 152 6.23 -14.62 17.06
N THR A 153 6.60 -15.25 18.18
CA THR A 153 5.77 -16.25 18.86
C THR A 153 5.06 -15.64 20.07
N GLY A 154 3.91 -16.22 20.42
CA GLY A 154 3.09 -15.77 21.54
C GLY A 154 2.09 -14.67 21.17
N GLU A 155 1.57 -14.04 22.22
CA GLU A 155 0.56 -12.98 22.15
C GLU A 155 1.11 -11.70 22.80
N PRO A 156 0.69 -10.51 22.34
CA PRO A 156 1.04 -9.26 23.00
C PRO A 156 0.56 -9.27 24.47
N PRO A 157 1.20 -8.50 25.36
CA PRO A 157 0.80 -8.40 26.76
C PRO A 157 -0.70 -8.11 26.92
N ALA A 158 -1.34 -8.75 27.90
CA ALA A 158 -2.75 -8.53 28.17
C ALA A 158 -3.02 -7.05 28.50
N GLY A 159 -4.06 -6.47 27.87
CA GLY A 159 -4.39 -5.06 28.04
C GLY A 159 -3.53 -4.09 27.23
N SER A 160 -2.63 -4.57 26.36
CA SER A 160 -1.92 -3.72 25.40
C SER A 160 -2.91 -2.94 24.53
N GLY A 161 -2.72 -1.63 24.42
CA GLY A 161 -3.41 -0.80 23.44
C GLY A 161 -3.08 -1.23 22.01
N ILE A 162 -3.90 -0.81 21.05
CA ILE A 162 -3.81 -1.25 19.64
C ILE A 162 -2.41 -1.08 19.05
N ASP A 163 -1.76 0.06 19.32
CA ASP A 163 -0.39 0.38 18.88
C ASP A 163 0.64 -0.64 19.33
N ALA A 164 0.56 -1.03 20.61
CA ALA A 164 1.48 -2.00 21.17
C ALA A 164 1.25 -3.40 20.57
N GLN A 165 0.04 -3.71 20.08
CA GLN A 165 -0.25 -4.97 19.41
C GLN A 165 0.38 -5.00 18.02
N TYR A 166 0.27 -3.92 17.24
CA TYR A 166 0.97 -3.77 15.97
C TYR A 166 2.49 -3.88 16.13
N GLU A 167 3.08 -3.06 17.01
CA GLU A 167 4.52 -3.04 17.25
C GLU A 167 5.06 -4.37 17.79
N PHE A 168 4.27 -5.13 18.57
CA PHE A 168 4.70 -6.44 19.08
C PHE A 168 5.04 -7.40 17.94
N TYR A 169 4.21 -7.44 16.89
CA TYR A 169 4.41 -8.33 15.75
C TYR A 169 5.35 -7.73 14.69
N GLU A 170 5.26 -6.44 14.42
CA GLU A 170 6.00 -5.78 13.34
C GLU A 170 7.48 -5.51 13.69
N ARG A 171 7.74 -5.00 14.89
CA ARG A 171 9.06 -4.45 15.26
C ARG A 171 10.22 -5.40 15.00
N PRO A 172 10.19 -6.69 15.39
CA PRO A 172 11.35 -7.56 15.28
C PRO A 172 11.85 -7.70 13.83
N TRP A 173 10.95 -8.04 12.90
CA TRP A 173 11.35 -8.26 11.51
C TRP A 173 11.54 -6.95 10.75
N ARG A 174 10.75 -5.91 11.04
CA ARG A 174 10.88 -4.60 10.39
C ARG A 174 12.24 -3.99 10.69
N ASP A 175 12.64 -3.99 11.96
CA ASP A 175 13.90 -3.41 12.39
C ASP A 175 15.09 -4.22 11.86
N GLY A 176 14.97 -5.55 11.81
CA GLY A 176 15.93 -6.41 11.13
C GLY A 176 16.06 -6.11 9.63
N ALA A 177 14.94 -5.88 8.94
CA ALA A 177 14.92 -5.53 7.53
C ALA A 177 15.56 -4.15 7.26
N LEU A 178 15.24 -3.15 8.09
CA LEU A 178 15.85 -1.82 8.06
C LEU A 178 17.37 -1.91 8.25
N ALA A 179 17.83 -2.67 9.25
CA ALA A 179 19.25 -2.88 9.49
C ALA A 179 19.95 -3.56 8.30
N ALA A 180 19.32 -4.57 7.69
CA ALA A 180 19.84 -5.24 6.48
C ALA A 180 19.94 -4.31 5.27
N MET A 181 19.14 -3.24 5.24
CA MET A 181 19.20 -2.17 4.24
C MET A 181 20.14 -1.01 4.63
N GLY A 182 20.77 -1.06 5.81
CA GLY A 182 21.68 -0.02 6.29
C GLY A 182 20.99 1.16 7.01
N PHE A 183 19.72 1.01 7.41
CA PHE A 183 18.98 2.03 8.14
C PHE A 183 18.89 1.71 9.64
N GLN A 184 18.66 2.74 10.45
CA GLN A 184 18.37 2.59 11.88
C GLN A 184 17.04 1.84 12.10
N PRO A 185 16.83 1.18 13.26
CA PRO A 185 15.55 0.56 13.58
C PRO A 185 14.41 1.58 13.75
N GLY A 186 13.17 1.09 13.66
CA GLY A 186 11.95 1.85 13.91
C GLY A 186 11.67 2.97 12.90
N GLY A 187 10.76 3.88 13.27
CA GLY A 187 10.31 4.96 12.40
C GLY A 187 11.44 5.87 11.86
N ASN A 188 12.52 6.05 12.63
CA ASN A 188 13.69 6.84 12.18
C ASN A 188 14.35 6.24 10.93
N GLY A 189 14.46 4.91 10.87
CA GLY A 189 14.97 4.21 9.69
C GLY A 189 14.07 4.35 8.48
N ILE A 190 12.78 4.13 8.68
CA ILE A 190 11.73 4.28 7.65
C ILE A 190 11.79 5.69 7.06
N ARG A 191 11.78 6.73 7.89
CA ARG A 191 11.88 8.13 7.44
C ARG A 191 13.15 8.39 6.65
N SER A 192 14.28 7.84 7.09
CA SER A 192 15.56 8.01 6.40
C SER A 192 15.55 7.34 5.03
N TYR A 193 14.98 6.15 4.92
CA TYR A 193 14.79 5.46 3.65
C TYR A 193 13.87 6.24 2.70
N ILE A 194 12.72 6.71 3.18
CA ILE A 194 11.77 7.52 2.39
C ILE A 194 12.44 8.80 1.87
N ARG A 195 13.19 9.51 2.72
CA ARG A 195 13.96 10.69 2.29
C ARG A 195 14.98 10.36 1.21
N GLN A 196 15.71 9.26 1.39
CA GLN A 196 16.71 8.81 0.43
C GLN A 196 16.07 8.55 -0.95
N ILE A 197 15.02 7.74 -1.02
CA ILE A 197 14.37 7.42 -2.31
C ILE A 197 13.72 8.65 -2.94
N LYS A 198 13.18 9.58 -2.13
CA LYS A 198 12.64 10.85 -2.64
C LYS A 198 13.72 11.64 -3.37
N ALA A 199 14.90 11.77 -2.76
CA ALA A 199 16.03 12.51 -3.32
C ALA A 199 16.60 11.81 -4.56
N GLU A 200 16.92 10.51 -4.45
CA GLU A 200 17.52 9.71 -5.52
C GLU A 200 16.63 9.66 -6.77
N LYS A 201 15.32 9.52 -6.59
CA LYS A 201 14.35 9.43 -7.71
C LYS A 201 13.83 10.80 -8.16
N ARG A 202 14.25 11.90 -7.51
CA ARG A 202 13.80 13.28 -7.74
C ARG A 202 12.27 13.40 -7.72
N ALA A 203 11.66 12.80 -6.71
CA ALA A 203 10.21 12.69 -6.58
C ALA A 203 9.62 13.84 -5.75
N GLN A 204 8.40 14.26 -6.09
CA GLN A 204 7.63 15.27 -5.35
C GLN A 204 7.11 14.70 -4.03
N ALA A 205 6.70 13.44 -4.03
CA ALA A 205 6.28 12.68 -2.86
C ALA A 205 7.00 11.32 -2.81
N ALA A 206 7.14 10.76 -1.61
CA ALA A 206 7.69 9.42 -1.44
C ALA A 206 7.08 8.73 -0.23
N TYR A 207 6.97 7.41 -0.32
CA TYR A 207 6.56 6.53 0.78
C TYR A 207 7.17 5.15 0.56
N CYS A 208 7.07 4.26 1.53
CA CYS A 208 7.49 2.87 1.34
C CYS A 208 6.42 1.87 1.77
N CYS A 209 6.57 0.62 1.33
CA CYS A 209 5.75 -0.50 1.75
C CYS A 209 6.61 -1.70 2.12
N PHE A 210 6.21 -2.43 3.15
CA PHE A 210 6.78 -3.71 3.53
C PHE A 210 5.82 -4.82 3.13
N PHE A 211 6.36 -5.83 2.44
CA PHE A 211 5.66 -7.09 2.19
C PHE A 211 6.37 -8.23 2.91
N THR A 212 5.60 -9.08 3.57
CA THR A 212 6.17 -10.08 4.47
C THR A 212 5.30 -11.34 4.59
N HIS A 213 5.94 -12.43 5.01
CA HIS A 213 5.29 -13.67 5.47
C HIS A 213 5.30 -13.78 7.00
N TYR A 214 5.90 -12.82 7.70
CA TYR A 214 5.89 -12.77 9.15
C TYR A 214 4.49 -12.49 9.67
N ARG A 215 4.19 -12.99 10.87
CA ARG A 215 2.90 -12.72 11.52
C ARG A 215 2.72 -11.21 11.69
N LEU A 216 1.55 -10.73 11.33
CA LEU A 216 1.11 -9.36 11.52
C LEU A 216 -0.06 -9.32 12.50
N TYR A 217 -0.28 -8.15 13.10
CA TYR A 217 -1.50 -7.91 13.86
C TYR A 217 -2.72 -7.75 12.94
N HIS A 218 -2.55 -6.99 11.86
CA HIS A 218 -3.51 -6.84 10.78
C HIS A 218 -2.81 -7.10 9.44
N PHE A 219 -3.51 -7.70 8.48
CA PHE A 219 -2.87 -8.19 7.25
C PHE A 219 -2.41 -7.09 6.31
N ALA A 220 -3.01 -5.89 6.36
CA ALA A 220 -2.64 -4.73 5.56
C ALA A 220 -2.98 -3.44 6.29
N TYR A 221 -2.06 -2.48 6.35
CA TYR A 221 -2.34 -1.19 6.99
C TYR A 221 -1.35 -0.12 6.56
N CYS A 222 -1.79 1.14 6.64
CA CYS A 222 -0.96 2.33 6.57
C CYS A 222 -0.62 2.86 7.97
N SER A 223 0.63 3.22 8.20
CA SER A 223 1.10 3.93 9.39
C SER A 223 1.89 5.18 8.96
N GLY A 224 1.21 6.31 8.82
CA GLY A 224 1.81 7.56 8.36
C GLY A 224 2.27 7.47 6.90
N SER A 225 3.59 7.44 6.67
CA SER A 225 4.17 7.41 5.32
C SER A 225 4.70 6.03 4.90
N TYR A 226 4.23 4.96 5.54
CA TYR A 226 4.53 3.60 5.07
C TYR A 226 3.36 2.64 5.22
N LEU A 227 3.40 1.59 4.40
CA LEU A 227 2.43 0.50 4.38
C LEU A 227 3.09 -0.79 4.87
N THR A 228 2.33 -1.67 5.51
CA THR A 228 2.75 -3.04 5.83
C THR A 228 1.67 -4.00 5.36
N MET A 229 2.06 -5.04 4.63
CA MET A 229 1.14 -6.02 4.04
C MET A 229 1.67 -7.45 4.10
N SER A 230 0.79 -8.39 4.43
CA SER A 230 1.00 -9.82 4.28
C SER A 230 0.87 -10.22 2.81
N TYR A 231 1.72 -11.15 2.36
CA TYR A 231 1.57 -11.76 1.02
C TYR A 231 0.25 -12.53 0.86
N GLU A 232 -0.22 -13.18 1.92
CA GLU A 232 -1.40 -14.06 1.87
C GLU A 232 -2.71 -13.28 1.77
N ASN A 233 -2.66 -11.97 2.03
CA ASN A 233 -3.80 -11.07 1.92
C ASN A 233 -5.04 -11.57 2.70
N ASP A 234 -4.80 -12.12 3.90
CA ASP A 234 -5.85 -12.64 4.80
C ASP A 234 -6.79 -13.66 4.13
N GLY A 235 -6.25 -14.49 3.23
CA GLY A 235 -7.02 -15.49 2.50
C GLY A 235 -7.82 -14.95 1.30
N TRP A 236 -7.82 -13.63 1.06
CA TRP A 236 -8.42 -13.03 -0.15
C TRP A 236 -7.62 -13.35 -1.41
N GLY A 237 -6.43 -13.93 -1.26
CA GLY A 237 -5.58 -14.35 -2.35
C GLY A 237 -4.74 -13.21 -2.90
N VAL A 238 -3.59 -13.61 -3.46
CA VAL A 238 -2.58 -12.69 -3.98
C VAL A 238 -3.10 -11.85 -5.16
N ASP A 239 -4.10 -12.34 -5.90
CA ASP A 239 -4.74 -11.63 -7.02
C ASP A 239 -5.64 -10.47 -6.59
N ASN A 240 -5.82 -10.25 -5.29
CA ASN A 240 -6.52 -9.09 -4.74
C ASN A 240 -5.59 -8.06 -4.09
N LEU A 241 -4.27 -8.31 -4.03
CA LEU A 241 -3.31 -7.41 -3.40
C LEU A 241 -3.34 -6.01 -4.01
N ASP A 242 -3.58 -5.87 -5.32
CA ASP A 242 -3.63 -4.58 -5.99
C ASP A 242 -4.73 -3.65 -5.46
N ARG A 243 -5.92 -4.18 -5.17
CA ARG A 243 -7.05 -3.43 -4.59
C ARG A 243 -6.71 -2.93 -3.20
N VAL A 244 -6.17 -3.83 -2.38
CA VAL A 244 -5.76 -3.53 -0.99
C VAL A 244 -4.65 -2.49 -1.02
N PHE A 245 -3.63 -2.68 -1.84
CA PHE A 245 -2.51 -1.76 -1.94
C PHE A 245 -2.94 -0.37 -2.42
N ALA A 246 -3.89 -0.29 -3.36
CA ALA A 246 -4.46 0.99 -3.80
C ALA A 246 -5.24 1.69 -2.69
N HIS A 247 -6.05 0.96 -1.93
CA HIS A 247 -6.75 1.45 -0.74
C HIS A 247 -5.77 2.01 0.31
N GLU A 248 -4.78 1.20 0.71
CA GLU A 248 -3.76 1.61 1.69
C GLU A 248 -2.93 2.79 1.20
N THR A 249 -2.61 2.84 -0.11
CA THR A 249 -1.96 4.01 -0.70
C THR A 249 -2.84 5.26 -0.56
N GLY A 250 -4.17 5.14 -0.60
CA GLY A 250 -5.06 6.27 -0.34
C GLY A 250 -4.83 6.90 1.04
N HIS A 251 -4.64 6.09 2.07
CA HIS A 251 -4.33 6.57 3.42
C HIS A 251 -2.99 7.31 3.50
N VAL A 252 -1.97 6.89 2.74
CA VAL A 252 -0.69 7.62 2.66
C VAL A 252 -0.88 9.08 2.23
N PHE A 253 -1.90 9.33 1.40
CA PHE A 253 -2.27 10.67 0.92
C PHE A 253 -3.46 11.28 1.70
N GLY A 254 -3.79 10.71 2.86
CA GLY A 254 -4.75 11.26 3.81
C GLY A 254 -6.22 11.00 3.47
N ALA A 255 -6.52 10.07 2.56
CA ALA A 255 -7.89 9.61 2.37
C ALA A 255 -8.34 8.77 3.57
N PRO A 256 -9.54 9.01 4.14
CA PRO A 256 -10.07 8.23 5.26
C PRO A 256 -10.75 6.95 4.77
N ASP A 257 -10.90 5.99 5.68
CA ASP A 257 -11.82 4.87 5.47
C ASP A 257 -13.26 5.34 5.33
N GLU A 258 -14.02 4.75 4.41
CA GLU A 258 -15.42 5.10 4.17
C GLU A 258 -16.40 3.98 4.56
N TYR A 259 -15.92 2.80 4.96
CA TYR A 259 -16.78 1.69 5.40
C TYR A 259 -17.23 1.82 6.84
N ALA A 260 -18.44 1.32 7.14
CA ALA A 260 -19.11 1.52 8.43
C ALA A 260 -18.27 1.05 9.62
N GLU A 261 -17.66 -0.13 9.49
CA GLU A 261 -16.94 -0.79 10.56
C GLU A 261 -15.62 -0.08 10.89
N SER A 262 -15.10 0.82 10.04
CA SER A 262 -13.95 1.68 10.40
C SER A 262 -14.30 2.69 11.50
N GLY A 263 -15.60 2.90 11.75
CA GLY A 263 -16.09 4.01 12.56
C GLY A 263 -16.00 5.35 11.80
N CYS A 264 -16.05 5.32 10.47
CA CYS A 264 -16.09 6.53 9.66
C CYS A 264 -17.21 7.46 10.11
N ASN A 265 -17.05 8.76 9.83
CA ASN A 265 -18.09 9.77 10.02
C ASN A 265 -18.01 10.83 8.90
N CYS A 266 -19.10 11.55 8.66
CA CYS A 266 -19.21 12.56 7.60
C CYS A 266 -18.55 13.90 7.95
N GLY A 267 -17.77 13.95 9.03
CA GLY A 267 -17.03 15.11 9.48
C GLY A 267 -15.54 15.01 9.20
N GLY A 268 -14.77 15.77 9.98
CA GLY A 268 -13.32 15.82 9.88
C GLY A 268 -12.82 16.67 8.71
N SER A 269 -11.49 16.67 8.55
CA SER A 269 -10.77 17.35 7.48
C SER A 269 -9.69 16.40 7.00
N TRP A 270 -9.88 15.85 5.80
CA TRP A 270 -9.06 14.77 5.28
C TRP A 270 -8.34 15.15 3.98
N GLY A 271 -7.16 14.56 3.79
CA GLY A 271 -6.33 14.72 2.62
C GLY A 271 -5.91 16.15 2.29
N PHE A 272 -5.48 16.36 1.05
CA PHE A 272 -4.85 17.62 0.61
C PHE A 272 -5.78 18.85 0.76
N PHE A 273 -7.05 18.70 0.38
CA PHE A 273 -8.02 19.79 0.38
C PHE A 273 -8.82 19.90 1.70
N GLY A 274 -8.51 19.09 2.71
CA GLY A 274 -9.22 19.11 3.99
C GLY A 274 -10.72 18.83 3.86
N ARG A 275 -11.11 17.94 2.95
CA ARG A 275 -12.52 17.62 2.71
C ARG A 275 -13.06 16.67 3.78
N PRO A 276 -14.30 16.86 4.26
CA PRO A 276 -14.98 15.86 5.08
C PRO A 276 -15.18 14.54 4.33
N ASN A 277 -15.44 13.46 5.06
CA ASN A 277 -15.69 12.14 4.47
C ASN A 277 -17.18 11.93 4.14
N LEU A 278 -17.68 12.63 3.12
CA LEU A 278 -19.11 12.60 2.77
C LEU A 278 -19.58 11.29 2.11
N ASN A 279 -18.68 10.37 1.77
CA ASN A 279 -19.03 9.02 1.28
C ASN A 279 -19.07 7.97 2.41
N CYS A 280 -18.90 8.37 3.67
CA CYS A 280 -18.89 7.45 4.80
C CYS A 280 -20.22 6.68 4.94
N GLU A 281 -20.13 5.36 5.00
CA GLU A 281 -21.26 4.43 5.07
C GLU A 281 -22.14 4.61 6.30
N ASN A 282 -21.61 5.14 7.41
CA ASN A 282 -22.39 5.37 8.63
C ASN A 282 -23.36 6.56 8.55
N CYS A 283 -23.23 7.44 7.56
CA CYS A 283 -23.96 8.72 7.55
C CYS A 283 -24.30 9.28 6.16
N ALA A 284 -23.65 8.81 5.10
CA ALA A 284 -24.02 9.17 3.74
C ALA A 284 -25.37 8.53 3.39
N ASP A 285 -26.18 9.23 2.59
CA ASP A 285 -27.47 8.71 2.13
C ASP A 285 -27.28 7.36 1.42
N GLY A 286 -28.13 6.38 1.78
CA GLY A 286 -28.02 5.02 1.24
C GLY A 286 -26.73 4.26 1.62
N GLY A 287 -25.98 4.76 2.61
CA GLY A 287 -24.68 4.20 2.99
C GLY A 287 -23.54 4.61 2.06
N GLY A 288 -23.72 5.64 1.23
CA GLY A 288 -22.71 6.08 0.27
C GLY A 288 -22.55 5.14 -0.93
N VAL A 289 -21.72 5.55 -1.90
CA VAL A 289 -21.49 4.81 -3.15
C VAL A 289 -20.22 3.96 -3.09
N SER A 290 -20.07 3.04 -4.04
CA SER A 290 -18.85 2.24 -4.18
C SER A 290 -17.63 3.12 -4.39
N CYS A 291 -16.54 2.77 -3.69
CA CYS A 291 -15.30 3.53 -3.71
C CYS A 291 -14.13 2.65 -3.27
N ILE A 292 -12.94 2.96 -3.76
CA ILE A 292 -11.70 2.34 -3.33
C ILE A 292 -11.47 2.49 -1.81
N MET A 293 -11.89 3.61 -1.22
CA MET A 293 -11.76 3.87 0.23
C MET A 293 -12.90 3.30 1.08
N LYS A 294 -13.98 2.81 0.46
CA LYS A 294 -15.08 2.15 1.17
C LYS A 294 -14.78 0.68 1.39
N ARG A 295 -14.92 -0.18 0.39
CA ARG A 295 -14.65 -1.62 0.56
C ARG A 295 -13.86 -2.12 -0.63
N ASN A 296 -12.73 -1.43 -0.88
CA ASN A 296 -11.73 -1.68 -1.91
C ASN A 296 -12.25 -1.86 -3.35
N SER A 297 -13.45 -1.38 -3.69
CA SER A 297 -14.02 -1.46 -5.04
C SER A 297 -13.15 -0.71 -6.06
N TRP A 298 -13.11 -1.17 -7.31
CA TRP A 298 -12.43 -0.47 -8.41
C TRP A 298 -13.24 0.74 -8.89
N ASP A 299 -13.70 1.55 -7.94
CA ASP A 299 -14.51 2.73 -8.15
C ASP A 299 -13.89 3.92 -7.40
N MET A 300 -14.22 5.12 -7.86
CA MET A 300 -13.78 6.36 -7.24
C MET A 300 -15.00 7.23 -6.98
N CYS A 301 -15.35 7.44 -5.70
CA CYS A 301 -16.44 8.35 -5.34
C CYS A 301 -16.06 9.80 -5.62
N SER A 302 -17.01 10.73 -5.45
CA SER A 302 -16.74 12.17 -5.61
C SER A 302 -15.75 12.73 -4.59
N GLU A 303 -15.62 12.11 -3.41
CA GLU A 303 -14.84 12.65 -2.29
C GLU A 303 -13.35 12.26 -2.35
N THR A 304 -13.06 10.99 -2.63
CA THR A 304 -11.69 10.45 -2.62
C THR A 304 -10.71 11.25 -3.52
N PRO A 305 -11.06 11.70 -4.74
CA PRO A 305 -10.18 12.57 -5.53
C PRO A 305 -9.71 13.82 -4.79
N PHE A 306 -10.56 14.43 -3.97
CA PHE A 306 -10.16 15.60 -3.18
C PHE A 306 -9.22 15.20 -2.04
N HIS A 307 -9.44 14.04 -1.41
CA HIS A 307 -8.53 13.59 -0.36
C HIS A 307 -7.14 13.29 -0.95
N LEU A 308 -7.08 12.58 -2.08
CA LEU A 308 -5.83 12.31 -2.81
C LEU A 308 -5.18 13.59 -3.38
N GLY A 309 -5.91 14.70 -3.42
CA GLY A 309 -5.44 15.98 -3.93
C GLY A 309 -5.36 16.03 -5.45
N TYR A 310 -6.21 15.29 -6.14
CA TYR A 310 -6.35 15.38 -7.58
C TYR A 310 -6.92 16.75 -7.99
N VAL A 311 -6.33 17.33 -9.03
CA VAL A 311 -6.83 18.55 -9.66
C VAL A 311 -7.37 18.20 -11.03
N THR A 312 -8.38 18.92 -11.46
CA THR A 312 -8.72 18.98 -12.88
C THR A 312 -7.71 19.91 -13.56
N ASN A 313 -7.29 19.59 -14.78
CA ASN A 313 -6.49 20.52 -15.56
C ASN A 313 -7.30 21.81 -15.72
N VAL A 314 -6.84 22.90 -15.12
CA VAL A 314 -7.30 24.24 -15.49
C VAL A 314 -6.69 24.48 -16.87
N ALA A 315 -7.57 24.64 -17.87
CA ALA A 315 -7.20 24.95 -19.24
C ALA A 315 -6.33 26.22 -19.34
#